data_AF-A0AAN8VQ28-F1
#
_entry.id   AF-A0AAN8VQ28-F1
#
_cell.length_a   1.000
_cell.length_b   1.000
_cell.length_c   1.000
_cell.angle_alpha   90.00
_cell.angle_beta   90.00
_cell.angle_gamma   90.00
#
_symmetry.space_group_name_H-M   'P 1'
#
loop_
_entity.id
_entity.type
_entity.pdbx_description
1 polymer ?
#
loop_
_entity_poly.entity_id
_entity_poly.type
_entity_poly.pdbx_seq_one_letter_code
_entity_poly.pdbx_strand_id
1 'polypeptide(L)'
;MAEQGLEGSEPVDLSKHPSGIVPTLQNIVSTVNLDCKLDLKAIALQARNAEYNPKRFAAVIMRIREPKTTALIFASGKMVCTGAKSEQQSKLAARKYARIIQKLGFPAKFKYEPELFPGLIYRMKQPKIVLLIFVSGKIVLTGAKRRN
;
A
#
# COMPACT_ATOMS: atom_id res chain seq x y z
N MET A 1 23.84 25.82 16.62
CA MET A 1 24.75 24.67 16.50
C MET A 1 24.02 23.42 16.96
N ALA A 2 23.67 22.55 16.02
CA ALA A 2 23.42 21.12 16.19
C ALA A 2 23.23 20.54 14.79
N GLU A 3 24.32 20.41 14.04
CA GLU A 3 24.36 19.49 12.91
C GLU A 3 24.33 18.08 13.48
N GLN A 4 23.20 17.39 13.33
CA GLN A 4 23.15 15.94 13.53
C GLN A 4 23.49 15.27 12.19
N GLY A 5 24.55 14.48 12.25
CA GLY A 5 25.23 13.90 11.10
C GLY A 5 24.34 12.99 10.25
N LEU A 6 24.68 12.98 8.96
CA LEU A 6 24.32 11.92 8.04
C LEU A 6 24.92 10.60 8.55
N GLU A 7 24.11 9.78 9.22
CA GLU A 7 24.45 8.39 9.50
C GLU A 7 24.68 7.64 8.19
N GLY A 8 25.79 6.91 8.13
CA GLY A 8 26.36 6.33 6.92
C GLY A 8 25.42 5.37 6.20
N SER A 9 25.40 5.48 4.87
CA SER A 9 24.86 4.43 4.01
C SER A 9 25.72 3.18 4.16
N GLU A 10 25.13 2.07 4.62
CA GLU A 10 25.78 0.76 4.59
C GLU A 10 26.35 0.48 3.18
N PRO A 11 27.54 -0.16 3.07
CA PRO A 11 28.11 -0.50 1.78
C PRO A 11 27.17 -1.38 0.97
N VAL A 12 26.94 -1.01 -0.29
CA VAL A 12 26.08 -1.76 -1.20
C VAL A 12 26.72 -3.11 -1.52
N ASP A 13 25.99 -4.19 -1.27
CA ASP A 13 26.40 -5.54 -1.66
C ASP A 13 26.40 -5.68 -3.19
N LEU A 14 27.59 -5.52 -3.80
CA LEU A 14 27.79 -5.58 -5.26
C LEU A 14 27.51 -6.98 -5.84
N SER A 15 27.48 -8.04 -5.02
CA SER A 15 27.07 -9.37 -5.49
C SER A 15 25.57 -9.43 -5.81
N LYS A 16 24.76 -8.65 -5.07
CA LYS A 16 23.31 -8.52 -5.27
C LYS A 16 22.95 -7.34 -6.15
N HIS A 17 23.77 -6.29 -6.15
CA HIS A 17 23.56 -5.04 -6.89
C HIS A 17 24.78 -4.71 -7.74
N PRO A 18 25.01 -5.41 -8.88
CA PRO A 18 26.19 -5.17 -9.73
C PRO A 18 26.32 -3.73 -10.25
N SER A 19 25.22 -2.98 -10.32
CA SER A 19 25.20 -1.57 -10.71
C SER A 19 25.56 -0.59 -9.58
N GLY A 20 25.69 -1.06 -8.33
CA GLY A 20 25.84 -0.23 -7.14
C GLY A 20 24.57 0.54 -6.74
N ILE A 21 23.45 0.34 -7.45
CA ILE A 21 22.19 1.06 -7.20
C ILE A 21 21.24 0.19 -6.39
N VAL A 22 20.81 0.68 -5.22
CA VAL A 22 19.76 0.05 -4.39
C VAL A 22 18.48 0.89 -4.47
N PRO A 23 17.43 0.41 -5.16
CA PRO A 23 16.13 1.09 -5.17
C PRO A 23 15.50 1.11 -3.78
N THR A 24 14.88 2.23 -3.40
CA THR A 24 14.14 2.34 -2.14
C THR A 24 12.65 2.13 -2.37
N LEU A 25 12.04 1.27 -1.55
CA LEU A 25 10.59 1.09 -1.56
C LEU A 25 9.90 2.35 -1.00
N GLN A 26 9.12 3.03 -1.84
CA GLN A 26 8.44 4.27 -1.44
C GLN A 26 7.01 4.05 -0.98
N ASN A 27 6.33 3.03 -1.52
CA ASN A 27 4.97 2.68 -1.16
C ASN A 27 4.66 1.25 -1.61
N ILE A 28 3.86 0.55 -0.81
CA ILE A 28 3.23 -0.71 -1.15
C ILE A 28 1.73 -0.54 -1.14
N VAL A 29 1.10 -0.98 -2.22
CA VAL A 29 -0.34 -1.15 -2.30
C VAL A 29 -0.63 -2.65 -2.25
N SER A 30 -1.48 -3.07 -1.31
CA SER A 30 -1.95 -4.45 -1.23
C SER A 30 -3.47 -4.50 -1.28
N THR A 31 -4.00 -5.65 -1.68
CA THR A 31 -5.44 -5.90 -1.63
C THR A 31 -5.75 -7.06 -0.71
N VAL A 32 -6.95 -7.04 -0.14
CA VAL A 32 -7.46 -8.07 0.74
C VAL A 32 -8.91 -8.32 0.41
N ASN A 33 -9.30 -9.59 0.40
CA ASN A 33 -10.69 -9.98 0.34
C ASN A 33 -11.18 -10.32 1.76
N LEU A 34 -12.18 -9.57 2.23
CA LEU A 34 -12.81 -9.74 3.54
C LEU A 34 -13.89 -10.84 3.55
N ASP A 35 -14.20 -11.43 2.40
CA ASP A 35 -15.08 -12.60 2.21
C ASP A 35 -16.51 -12.40 2.77
N CYS A 36 -16.98 -11.16 2.82
CA CYS A 36 -18.34 -10.83 3.26
C CYS A 36 -18.80 -9.50 2.63
N LYS A 37 -20.12 -9.33 2.50
CA LYS A 37 -20.72 -8.03 2.15
C LYS A 37 -20.63 -7.09 3.35
N LEU A 38 -20.39 -5.81 3.07
CA LEU A 38 -20.20 -4.79 4.09
C LEU A 38 -21.20 -3.66 3.91
N ASP A 39 -21.85 -3.27 5.00
CA ASP A 39 -22.64 -2.05 5.07
C ASP A 39 -21.69 -0.87 5.35
N LEU A 40 -21.38 -0.13 4.30
CA LEU A 40 -20.45 1.00 4.35
C LEU A 40 -20.98 2.17 5.21
N LYS A 41 -22.31 2.36 5.28
CA LYS A 41 -22.89 3.41 6.13
C LYS A 41 -22.74 3.05 7.60
N ALA A 42 -23.03 1.79 7.96
CA ALA A 42 -22.85 1.30 9.32
C ALA A 42 -21.39 1.37 9.77
N ILE A 43 -20.44 0.99 8.91
CA ILE A 43 -19.01 1.11 9.21
C ILE A 43 -18.62 2.57 9.46
N ALA A 44 -19.02 3.50 8.57
CA ALA A 44 -18.68 4.91 8.68
C ALA A 44 -19.29 5.57 9.93
N LEU A 45 -20.48 5.14 10.33
CA LEU A 45 -21.16 5.67 11.53
C LEU A 45 -20.46 5.23 12.82
N GLN A 46 -19.96 3.99 12.89
CA GLN A 46 -19.38 3.43 14.10
C GLN A 46 -17.86 3.65 14.22
N ALA A 47 -17.14 3.74 13.10
CA ALA A 47 -15.68 3.89 13.10
C ALA A 47 -15.27 5.37 13.08
N ARG A 48 -14.70 5.86 14.19
CA ARG A 48 -14.22 7.26 14.32
C ARG A 48 -13.14 7.66 13.32
N ASN A 49 -12.43 6.70 12.76
CA ASN A 49 -11.32 6.88 11.81
C ASN A 49 -11.73 6.54 10.37
N ALA A 50 -13.03 6.61 10.05
CA ALA A 50 -13.58 6.33 8.74
C ALA A 50 -14.28 7.56 8.14
N GLU A 51 -14.09 7.77 6.84
CA GLU A 51 -14.76 8.78 6.04
C GLU A 51 -15.55 8.07 4.93
N TYR A 52 -16.80 8.46 4.70
CA TYR A 52 -17.61 7.91 3.63
C TYR A 52 -18.54 8.96 3.02
N ASN A 53 -18.38 9.18 1.71
CA ASN A 53 -19.31 9.97 0.91
C ASN A 53 -19.59 9.23 -0.41
N PRO A 54 -20.71 8.49 -0.51
CA PRO A 54 -21.01 7.66 -1.69
C PRO A 54 -21.17 8.46 -2.98
N LYS A 55 -21.49 9.77 -2.91
CA LYS A 55 -21.56 10.64 -4.10
C LYS A 55 -20.17 10.96 -4.65
N ARG A 56 -19.14 10.94 -3.78
CA ARG A 56 -17.74 11.23 -4.15
C ARG A 56 -16.98 9.97 -4.53
N PHE A 57 -17.13 8.90 -3.73
CA PHE A 57 -16.39 7.66 -3.92
C PHE A 57 -17.10 6.48 -3.27
N ALA A 58 -17.07 5.31 -3.93
CA ALA A 58 -17.86 4.14 -3.56
C ALA A 58 -17.28 3.30 -2.39
N ALA A 59 -16.25 3.79 -1.72
CA ALA A 59 -15.56 3.07 -0.64
C ALA A 59 -15.48 3.90 0.64
N VAL A 60 -15.47 3.23 1.79
CA VAL A 60 -15.08 3.83 3.06
C VAL A 60 -13.57 4.01 3.06
N ILE A 61 -13.12 5.22 3.41
CA ILE A 61 -11.71 5.55 3.59
C ILE A 61 -11.40 5.45 5.08
N MET A 62 -10.53 4.53 5.49
CA MET A 62 -10.17 4.33 6.89
C MET A 62 -8.66 4.51 7.10
N ARG A 63 -8.23 5.20 8.15
CA ARG A 63 -6.81 5.50 8.40
C ARG A 63 -6.35 4.98 9.76
N ILE A 64 -5.14 4.45 9.83
CA ILE A 64 -4.47 4.09 11.09
C ILE A 64 -3.07 4.72 11.13
N ARG A 65 -2.56 4.96 12.34
CA ARG A 65 -1.27 5.65 12.55
C ARG A 65 -0.06 4.72 12.46
N GLU A 66 -0.20 3.45 12.87
CA GLU A 66 0.91 2.51 12.98
C GLU A 66 0.50 1.11 12.48
N PRO A 67 1.00 0.64 11.31
CA PRO A 67 1.76 1.40 10.31
C PRO A 67 0.91 2.52 9.70
N LYS A 68 1.50 3.69 9.41
CA LYS A 68 0.79 4.83 8.83
C LYS A 68 0.23 4.49 7.45
N THR A 69 -1.05 4.16 7.39
CA THR A 69 -1.68 3.59 6.19
C THR A 69 -3.11 4.08 6.00
N THR A 70 -3.64 3.86 4.81
CA THR A 70 -5.02 4.13 4.43
C THR A 70 -5.62 2.89 3.77
N ALA A 71 -6.80 2.50 4.21
CA ALA A 71 -7.60 1.46 3.59
C ALA A 71 -8.80 2.06 2.83
N LEU A 72 -9.08 1.51 1.66
CA LEU A 72 -10.30 1.73 0.90
C LEU A 72 -11.13 0.46 0.98
N ILE A 73 -12.29 0.51 1.63
CA ILE A 73 -13.12 -0.65 1.94
C ILE A 73 -14.40 -0.58 1.12
N PHE A 74 -14.65 -1.59 0.29
CA PHE A 74 -15.77 -1.65 -0.64
C PHE A 74 -16.89 -2.55 -0.11
N ALA A 75 -18.13 -2.27 -0.51
CA ALA A 75 -19.31 -3.05 -0.11
C ALA A 75 -19.22 -4.54 -0.50
N SER A 76 -18.37 -4.88 -1.47
CA SER A 76 -18.09 -6.25 -1.90
C SER A 76 -17.24 -7.06 -0.92
N GLY A 77 -16.65 -6.42 0.10
CA GLY A 77 -15.65 -7.04 0.97
C GLY A 77 -14.22 -6.90 0.44
N LYS A 78 -14.02 -6.37 -0.77
CA LYS A 78 -12.67 -6.00 -1.22
C LYS A 78 -12.15 -4.82 -0.40
N MET A 79 -10.87 -4.86 -0.06
CA MET A 79 -10.16 -3.79 0.64
C MET A 79 -8.82 -3.54 -0.05
N VAL A 80 -8.49 -2.27 -0.29
CA VAL A 80 -7.16 -1.84 -0.77
C VAL A 80 -6.45 -1.15 0.39
N CYS A 81 -5.21 -1.54 0.69
CA CYS A 81 -4.36 -0.92 1.71
C CYS A 81 -3.15 -0.25 1.04
N THR A 82 -2.88 1.01 1.38
CA THR A 82 -1.76 1.81 0.82
C THR A 82 -1.07 2.63 1.91
N GLY A 83 0.17 3.06 1.66
CA GLY A 83 0.98 3.90 2.55
C GLY A 83 2.10 3.16 3.28
N ALA A 84 2.15 1.83 3.18
CA ALA A 84 3.19 1.02 3.82
C ALA A 84 4.50 1.10 3.04
N LYS A 85 5.65 1.01 3.72
CA LYS A 85 6.99 1.02 3.09
C LYS A 85 7.64 -0.36 2.99
N SER A 86 7.00 -1.38 3.56
CA SER A 86 7.44 -2.77 3.44
C SER A 86 6.23 -3.71 3.34
N GLU A 87 6.46 -4.91 2.81
CA GLU A 87 5.38 -5.89 2.62
C GLU A 87 4.84 -6.34 3.97
N GLN A 88 5.72 -6.54 4.95
CA GLN A 88 5.33 -6.89 6.31
C GLN A 88 4.44 -5.80 6.93
N GLN A 89 4.78 -4.52 6.75
CA GLN A 89 3.95 -3.41 7.22
C GLN A 89 2.59 -3.39 6.51
N SER A 90 2.57 -3.61 5.20
CA SER A 90 1.34 -3.66 4.41
C SER A 90 0.40 -4.76 4.89
N LYS A 91 0.93 -5.97 5.09
CA LYS A 91 0.18 -7.13 5.63
C LYS A 91 -0.30 -6.89 7.06
N LEU A 92 0.54 -6.31 7.92
CA LEU A 92 0.17 -5.97 9.29
C LEU A 92 -0.95 -4.92 9.34
N ALA A 93 -0.84 -3.85 8.55
CA ALA A 93 -1.88 -2.83 8.43
C ALA A 93 -3.20 -3.43 7.94
N ALA A 94 -3.16 -4.22 6.87
CA ALA A 94 -4.34 -4.87 6.32
C ALA A 94 -5.02 -5.81 7.35
N ARG A 95 -4.24 -6.55 8.16
CA ARG A 95 -4.78 -7.34 9.27
C ARG A 95 -5.44 -6.47 10.35
N LYS A 96 -4.84 -5.32 10.68
CA LYS A 96 -5.42 -4.37 11.65
C LYS A 96 -6.78 -3.84 11.14
N TYR A 97 -6.88 -3.50 9.87
CA TYR A 97 -8.15 -3.09 9.26
C TYR A 97 -9.21 -4.20 9.28
N ALA A 98 -8.86 -5.42 8.88
CA ALA A 98 -9.78 -6.56 8.97
C ALA A 98 -10.26 -6.79 10.41
N ARG A 99 -9.38 -6.63 11.41
CA ARG A 99 -9.74 -6.75 12.82
C ARG A 99 -10.68 -5.65 13.29
N ILE A 100 -10.52 -4.42 12.80
CA ILE A 100 -11.47 -3.33 13.07
C ILE A 100 -12.86 -3.71 12.53
N ILE A 101 -12.94 -4.17 11.28
CA ILE A 101 -14.20 -4.60 10.66
C ILE A 101 -14.86 -5.73 11.44
N GLN A 102 -14.10 -6.71 11.93
CA GLN A 102 -14.62 -7.75 12.82
C GLN A 102 -15.20 -7.21 14.13
N LYS A 103 -14.52 -6.23 14.75
CA LYS A 103 -14.99 -5.60 16.00
C LYS A 103 -16.26 -4.77 15.81
N LEU A 104 -16.56 -4.34 14.59
CA LEU A 104 -17.82 -3.68 14.23
C LEU A 104 -18.97 -4.67 13.97
N GLY A 105 -18.75 -5.98 14.16
CA GLY A 105 -19.77 -7.01 14.04
C GLY A 105 -19.87 -7.68 12.67
N PHE A 106 -18.98 -7.36 11.72
CA PHE A 106 -18.97 -8.01 10.41
C PHE A 106 -18.16 -9.32 10.43
N PRO A 107 -18.62 -10.41 9.79
CA PRO A 107 -17.94 -11.70 9.76
C PRO A 107 -16.76 -11.72 8.77
N ALA A 108 -15.89 -10.71 8.84
CA ALA A 108 -14.77 -10.56 7.91
C ALA A 108 -13.71 -11.64 8.11
N LYS A 109 -13.31 -12.29 7.03
CA LYS A 109 -12.16 -13.21 6.95
C LYS A 109 -10.98 -12.49 6.32
N PHE A 110 -9.76 -12.86 6.67
CA PHE A 110 -8.58 -12.20 6.11
C PHE A 110 -7.95 -13.06 5.01
N LYS A 111 -8.20 -12.71 3.74
CA LYS A 111 -7.51 -13.30 2.58
C LYS A 111 -6.61 -12.25 1.94
N TYR A 112 -5.30 -12.35 2.19
CA TYR A 112 -4.31 -11.39 1.69
C TYR A 112 -3.97 -11.68 0.23
N GLU A 113 -4.18 -10.70 -0.66
CA GLU A 113 -3.96 -10.79 -2.10
C GLU A 113 -2.96 -9.68 -2.51
N PRO A 114 -1.64 -9.92 -2.39
CA PRO A 114 -0.63 -8.90 -2.69
C PRO A 114 -0.52 -8.58 -4.19
N GLU A 115 -1.11 -9.39 -5.06
CA GLU A 115 -0.82 -9.39 -6.51
C GLU A 115 -1.71 -8.46 -7.36
N LEU A 116 -2.77 -7.86 -6.80
CA LEU A 116 -3.78 -7.14 -7.61
C LEU A 116 -3.48 -5.65 -7.88
N PHE A 117 -2.39 -5.08 -7.32
CA PHE A 117 -1.97 -3.70 -7.59
C PHE A 117 -0.43 -3.62 -7.71
N PRO A 118 0.16 -2.69 -8.49
CA PRO A 118 1.61 -2.54 -8.56
C PRO A 118 2.20 -2.30 -7.17
N GLY A 119 3.12 -3.20 -6.77
CA GLY A 119 3.70 -3.27 -5.43
C GLY A 119 4.71 -2.16 -5.14
N LEU A 120 5.27 -1.50 -6.16
CA LEU A 120 6.17 -0.36 -6.05
C LEU A 120 6.04 0.56 -7.27
N ILE A 121 6.04 1.88 -7.03
CA ILE A 121 6.19 2.90 -8.08
C ILE A 121 7.55 3.58 -7.91
N TYR A 122 8.51 3.30 -8.78
CA TYR A 122 9.82 3.95 -8.80
C TYR A 122 9.87 5.05 -9.86
N ARG A 123 10.34 6.25 -9.49
CA ARG A 123 10.48 7.39 -10.40
C ARG A 123 11.96 7.66 -10.68
N MET A 124 12.41 7.23 -11.84
CA MET A 124 13.75 7.53 -12.36
C MET A 124 13.80 8.99 -12.81
N LYS A 125 14.81 9.75 -12.37
CA LYS A 125 14.98 11.17 -12.76
C LYS A 125 15.58 11.31 -14.15
N GLN A 126 16.56 10.46 -14.47
CA GLN A 126 17.28 10.52 -15.74
C GLN A 126 17.64 9.11 -16.21
N PRO A 127 17.03 8.60 -17.30
CA PRO A 127 15.91 9.20 -18.03
C PRO A 127 14.64 9.32 -17.15
N LYS A 128 13.75 10.28 -17.47
CA LYS A 128 12.51 10.50 -16.71
C LYS A 128 11.50 9.38 -16.96
N ILE A 129 11.56 8.31 -16.17
CA ILE A 129 10.75 7.08 -16.32
C ILE A 129 10.06 6.75 -15.01
N VAL A 130 8.86 6.19 -15.09
CA VAL A 130 8.17 5.56 -13.95
C VAL A 130 8.17 4.05 -14.15
N LEU A 131 8.63 3.31 -13.16
CA LEU A 131 8.61 1.86 -13.11
C LEU A 131 7.52 1.42 -12.13
N LEU A 132 6.55 0.63 -12.61
CA LEU A 132 5.62 -0.11 -11.76
C LEU A 132 6.20 -1.51 -11.58
N ILE A 133 6.65 -1.82 -10.38
CA ILE A 133 7.19 -3.14 -10.05
C ILE A 133 6.11 -3.91 -9.29
N PHE A 134 5.77 -5.08 -9.81
CA PHE A 134 4.78 -5.99 -9.22
C PHE A 134 5.50 -7.06 -8.41
N VAL A 135 4.83 -7.58 -7.38
CA VAL A 135 5.37 -8.64 -6.50
C VAL A 135 5.73 -9.91 -7.29
N SER A 136 5.07 -10.15 -8.43
CA SER A 136 5.39 -11.24 -9.37
C SER A 136 6.73 -11.10 -10.10
N GLY A 137 7.47 -10.00 -9.90
CA GLY A 137 8.67 -9.68 -10.67
C GLY A 137 8.38 -8.99 -12.01
N LYS A 138 7.10 -8.82 -12.39
CA LYS A 138 6.74 -8.02 -13.56
C LYS A 138 7.12 -6.55 -13.33
N ILE A 139 7.69 -5.92 -14.35
CA ILE A 139 8.06 -4.50 -14.34
C ILE A 139 7.40 -3.84 -15.54
N VAL A 140 6.65 -2.76 -15.30
CA VAL A 140 6.10 -1.89 -16.35
C VAL A 140 6.85 -0.57 -16.33
N LEU A 141 7.46 -0.21 -17.46
CA LEU A 141 8.09 1.09 -17.63
C LEU A 141 7.12 2.01 -18.39
N THR A 142 6.87 3.21 -17.86
CA THR A 142 6.02 4.23 -18.49
C THR A 142 6.69 5.60 -18.44
N GLY A 143 6.35 6.48 -19.39
CA GLY A 143 6.93 7.83 -19.49
C GLY A 143 8.18 7.96 -20.37
N ALA A 144 8.60 6.90 -21.08
CA ALA A 144 9.66 6.99 -22.08
C ALA A 144 9.21 7.85 -23.28
N LYS A 145 9.99 8.89 -23.62
CA LYS A 145 9.70 9.80 -24.74
C LYS A 145 10.36 9.40 -26.06
N ARG A 146 11.36 8.53 -26.03
CA ARG A 146 12.02 7.99 -27.23
C ARG A 146 12.07 6.49 -27.12
N ARG A 147 11.57 5.83 -28.16
CA ARG A 147 11.81 4.43 -28.46
C ARG A 147 12.87 4.49 -29.55
N ASN A 148 14.05 3.91 -29.32
CA ASN A 148 15.02 3.77 -30.41
C ASN A 148 14.36 3.04 -31.58
#